data_AF-A0A0A9YI94-F1
#
_entry.id   AF-A0A0A9YI94-F1
#
_cell.length_a   1.000
_cell.length_b   1.000
_cell.length_c   1.000
_cell.angle_alpha   90.00
_cell.angle_beta   90.00
_cell.angle_gamma   90.00
#
_symmetry.space_group_name_H-M   'P 1'
#
loop_
_entity.id
_entity.type
_entity.pdbx_description
1 polymer ?
#
loop_
_entity_poly.entity_id
_entity_poly.type
_entity_poly.pdbx_seq_one_letter_code
_entity_poly.pdbx_strand_id
1 'polypeptide(L)'
;TDRYRQTKMLITTYNKRNTTWLISKGRKVVRTIIGVLTGHFDFKRTLHIMGLEDSPLCICGEGEDTAEHFLCSCNRFILARQEILGHYYIERASLRDLTWKQIKQFIDKTNKFNNDIYF
;
A
#
# COMPACT_ATOMS: atom_id res chain seq x y z
N THR A 1 -14.56 -15.78 7.35
CA THR A 1 -13.09 -15.59 7.22
C THR A 1 -12.80 -14.27 6.58
N ASP A 2 -12.08 -13.42 7.31
CA ASP A 2 -11.87 -12.00 7.11
C ASP A 2 -10.81 -11.70 6.04
N ARG A 3 -11.19 -11.72 4.76
CA ARG A 3 -10.23 -11.66 3.63
C ARG A 3 -10.21 -10.31 2.89
N TYR A 4 -11.06 -9.35 3.26
CA TYR A 4 -11.31 -8.13 2.47
C TYR A 4 -11.55 -6.87 3.33
N ARG A 5 -10.76 -6.67 4.40
CA ARG A 5 -10.95 -5.55 5.34
C ARG A 5 -10.19 -4.26 4.99
N GLN A 6 -9.20 -4.30 4.09
CA GLN A 6 -8.32 -3.15 3.83
C GLN A 6 -9.04 -1.93 3.24
N THR A 7 -9.95 -2.12 2.28
CA THR A 7 -10.69 -1.01 1.67
C THR A 7 -11.47 -0.21 2.72
N LYS A 8 -12.09 -0.87 3.70
CA LYS A 8 -12.87 -0.20 4.77
C LYS A 8 -11.98 0.56 5.77
N MET A 9 -10.68 0.27 5.83
CA MET A 9 -9.73 0.99 6.68
C MET A 9 -9.28 2.32 6.06
N LEU A 10 -9.06 2.31 4.74
CA LEU A 10 -8.51 3.46 4.01
C LEU A 10 -9.59 4.33 3.36
N ILE A 11 -10.75 3.74 3.06
CA ILE A 11 -11.90 4.42 2.43
C ILE A 11 -13.09 4.27 3.39
N THR A 12 -13.10 5.07 4.45
CA THR A 12 -14.15 5.07 5.48
C THR A 12 -15.35 5.92 5.07
N THR A 13 -15.11 7.01 4.34
CA THR A 13 -16.13 7.95 3.88
C THR A 13 -15.66 8.68 2.62
N TYR A 14 -16.56 9.41 1.98
CA TYR A 14 -16.22 10.29 0.88
C TYR A 14 -15.27 11.40 1.35
N ASN A 15 -14.15 11.56 0.65
CA ASN A 15 -13.18 12.63 0.89
C ASN A 15 -12.94 13.40 -0.40
N LYS A 16 -13.51 14.61 -0.50
CA LYS A 16 -13.42 15.48 -1.69
C LYS A 16 -11.98 15.72 -2.13
N ARG A 17 -11.06 15.96 -1.19
CA ARG A 17 -9.65 16.22 -1.48
C ARG A 17 -8.98 15.01 -2.16
N ASN A 18 -9.18 13.82 -1.61
CA ASN A 18 -8.65 12.58 -2.18
C ASN A 18 -9.25 12.29 -3.57
N THR A 19 -10.58 12.46 -3.72
CA THR A 19 -11.27 12.26 -4.98
C THR A 19 -10.79 13.23 -6.06
N THR A 20 -10.78 14.54 -5.78
CA THR A 20 -10.28 15.57 -6.72
C THR A 20 -8.82 15.33 -7.09
N TRP A 21 -7.99 14.93 -6.13
CA TRP A 21 -6.61 14.57 -6.41
C TRP A 21 -6.52 13.35 -7.33
N LEU A 22 -7.29 12.28 -7.09
CA LEU A 22 -7.22 11.05 -7.89
C LEU A 22 -7.67 11.24 -9.34
N ILE A 23 -8.81 11.92 -9.55
CA ILE A 23 -9.34 12.17 -10.90
C ILE A 23 -8.42 13.06 -11.73
N SER A 24 -7.55 13.85 -11.08
CA SER A 24 -6.53 14.67 -11.75
C SER A 24 -5.32 13.86 -12.25
N LYS A 25 -5.26 12.54 -12.01
CA LYS A 25 -4.10 11.69 -12.34
C LYS A 25 -4.37 10.77 -13.52
N GLY A 26 -3.29 10.38 -14.19
CA GLY A 26 -3.33 9.40 -15.26
C GLY A 26 -3.59 7.98 -14.77
N ARG A 27 -4.00 7.10 -15.71
CA ARG A 27 -4.43 5.72 -15.45
C ARG A 27 -3.45 4.90 -14.59
N LYS A 28 -2.13 5.03 -14.82
CA LYS A 28 -1.10 4.29 -14.06
C LYS A 28 -1.17 4.62 -12.56
N VAL A 29 -1.28 5.91 -12.22
CA VAL A 29 -1.37 6.36 -10.82
C VAL A 29 -2.67 5.88 -10.17
N VAL A 30 -3.79 5.98 -10.90
CA VAL A 30 -5.09 5.51 -10.40
C VAL A 30 -5.05 4.01 -10.11
N ARG A 31 -4.54 3.20 -11.05
CA ARG A 31 -4.38 1.74 -10.88
C ARG A 31 -3.55 1.42 -9.63
N THR A 32 -2.38 2.04 -9.48
CA THR A 32 -1.49 1.78 -8.34
C THR A 32 -2.16 2.15 -7.02
N ILE A 33 -2.80 3.33 -6.93
CA ILE A 33 -3.42 3.77 -5.69
C ILE A 33 -4.60 2.89 -5.33
N ILE A 34 -5.55 2.67 -6.25
CA ILE A 34 -6.71 1.82 -5.97
C ILE A 34 -6.29 0.39 -5.65
N GLY A 35 -5.30 -0.16 -6.36
CA GLY A 35 -4.74 -1.48 -6.05
C GLY A 35 -4.18 -1.54 -4.62
N VAL A 36 -3.38 -0.56 -4.22
CA VAL A 36 -2.81 -0.52 -2.85
C VAL A 36 -3.89 -0.30 -1.79
N LEU A 37 -4.82 0.62 -2.00
CA LEU A 37 -5.88 0.92 -1.02
C LEU A 37 -6.81 -0.28 -0.79
N THR A 38 -6.98 -1.13 -1.80
CA THR A 38 -7.84 -2.31 -1.72
C THR A 38 -7.07 -3.60 -1.41
N GLY A 39 -5.73 -3.56 -1.39
CA GLY A 39 -4.88 -4.74 -1.21
C GLY A 39 -4.71 -5.62 -2.46
N HIS A 40 -5.22 -5.19 -3.62
CA HIS A 40 -5.19 -5.93 -4.89
C HIS A 40 -4.13 -5.36 -5.84
N PHE A 41 -2.90 -5.26 -5.36
CA PHE A 41 -1.73 -4.91 -6.18
C PHE A 41 -0.65 -5.99 -6.03
N ASP A 42 0.57 -5.70 -6.46
CA ASP A 42 1.69 -6.66 -6.50
C ASP A 42 2.29 -6.91 -5.09
N PHE A 43 1.43 -7.38 -4.18
CA PHE A 43 1.78 -7.87 -2.85
C PHE A 43 1.91 -9.39 -2.89
N LYS A 44 2.98 -9.94 -2.29
CA LYS A 44 3.21 -11.40 -2.34
C LYS A 44 2.06 -12.19 -1.74
N ARG A 45 1.35 -11.67 -0.74
CA ARG A 45 0.14 -12.31 -0.21
C ARG A 45 -0.90 -12.57 -1.30
N THR A 46 -1.20 -11.55 -2.10
CA THR A 46 -2.22 -11.61 -3.16
C THR A 46 -1.74 -12.48 -4.31
N LEU A 47 -0.47 -12.35 -4.71
CA LEU A 47 0.14 -13.18 -5.75
C LEU A 47 0.21 -14.65 -5.35
N HIS A 48 0.51 -14.96 -4.09
CA HIS A 48 0.53 -16.33 -3.56
C HIS A 48 -0.86 -16.97 -3.57
N ILE A 49 -1.91 -16.22 -3.20
CA ILE A 49 -3.30 -16.69 -3.32
C ILE A 49 -3.64 -17.02 -4.79
N MET A 50 -3.08 -16.28 -5.74
CA MET A 50 -3.25 -16.51 -7.19
C MET A 50 -2.33 -17.61 -7.75
N GLY A 51 -1.43 -18.19 -6.95
CA GLY A 51 -0.45 -19.17 -7.42
C GLY A 51 0.69 -18.59 -8.26
N LEU A 52 0.94 -17.28 -8.17
CA LEU A 52 1.99 -16.56 -8.91
C LEU A 52 3.27 -16.33 -8.08
N GLU A 53 3.22 -16.57 -6.78
CA GLU A 53 4.36 -16.47 -5.87
C GLU A 53 4.37 -17.67 -4.92
N ASP A 54 5.55 -18.22 -4.64
CA ASP A 54 5.69 -19.42 -3.82
C ASP A 54 5.41 -19.15 -2.34
N SER A 55 5.60 -17.91 -1.89
CA SER A 55 5.46 -17.50 -0.50
C SER A 55 4.74 -16.17 -0.35
N PRO A 56 3.81 -16.03 0.62
CA PRO A 56 3.16 -14.77 0.92
C PRO A 56 4.03 -13.83 1.76
N LEU A 57 5.21 -14.26 2.21
CA LEU A 57 6.02 -13.55 3.21
C LEU A 57 6.72 -12.31 2.64
N CYS A 58 6.81 -11.28 3.47
CA CYS A 58 7.59 -10.09 3.12
C CYS A 58 9.09 -10.35 3.27
N ILE A 59 9.89 -9.78 2.37
CA ILE A 59 11.35 -9.94 2.41
C ILE A 59 12.02 -9.20 3.59
N CYS A 60 11.26 -8.41 4.34
CA CYS A 60 11.75 -7.84 5.60
C CYS A 60 11.91 -8.90 6.70
N GLY A 61 11.38 -10.12 6.48
CA GLY A 61 11.41 -11.23 7.44
C GLY A 61 10.25 -11.23 8.44
N GLU A 62 9.35 -10.25 8.38
CA GLU A 62 8.26 -10.08 9.36
C GLU A 62 6.88 -10.14 8.71
N GLY A 63 6.20 -11.27 8.84
CA GLY A 63 4.81 -11.45 8.42
C GLY A 63 4.60 -11.50 6.90
N GLU A 64 3.34 -11.43 6.49
CA GLU A 64 2.93 -11.48 5.09
C GLU A 64 3.08 -10.12 4.40
N ASP A 65 3.52 -10.13 3.14
CA ASP A 65 3.57 -8.94 2.30
C ASP A 65 2.15 -8.54 1.90
N THR A 66 1.61 -7.55 2.61
CA THR A 66 0.25 -7.01 2.43
C THR A 66 0.30 -5.49 2.39
N ALA A 67 -0.75 -4.82 1.89
CA ALA A 67 -0.79 -3.36 1.92
C ALA A 67 -0.73 -2.81 3.34
N GLU A 68 -1.35 -3.49 4.29
CA GLU A 68 -1.29 -3.10 5.68
C GLU A 68 0.14 -3.21 6.24
N HIS A 69 0.81 -4.36 6.08
CA HIS A 69 2.21 -4.49 6.48
C HIS A 69 3.07 -3.39 5.82
N PHE A 70 2.90 -3.20 4.51
CA PHE A 70 3.60 -2.19 3.74
C PHE A 70 3.38 -0.76 4.25
N LEU A 71 2.15 -0.37 4.56
CA LEU A 71 1.76 1.00 4.99
C LEU A 71 1.95 1.25 6.49
N CYS A 72 1.91 0.21 7.32
CA CYS A 72 1.89 0.35 8.78
C CYS A 72 3.20 0.01 9.47
N SER A 73 3.85 -1.11 9.10
CA SER A 73 4.84 -1.71 10.01
C SER A 73 6.03 -2.40 9.34
N CYS A 74 6.14 -2.39 8.02
CA CYS A 74 7.27 -3.01 7.33
C CYS A 74 8.60 -2.34 7.69
N ASN A 75 9.47 -3.07 8.40
CA ASN A 75 10.79 -2.58 8.83
C ASN A 75 11.69 -2.17 7.67
N ARG A 76 11.54 -2.81 6.49
CA ARG A 76 12.26 -2.42 5.27
C ARG A 76 12.01 -0.97 4.86
N PHE A 77 10.83 -0.43 5.18
CA PHE A 77 10.39 0.89 4.74
C PHE A 77 10.25 1.90 5.89
N ILE A 78 10.83 1.61 7.06
CA ILE A 78 10.71 2.43 8.27
C ILE A 78 11.15 3.89 8.04
N LEU A 79 12.29 4.10 7.36
CA LEU A 79 12.81 5.45 7.09
C LEU A 79 11.96 6.20 6.08
N ALA A 80 11.52 5.53 5.00
CA ALA A 80 10.63 6.14 4.01
C ALA A 80 9.27 6.49 4.62
N ARG A 81 8.77 5.68 5.55
CA ARG A 81 7.53 5.93 6.28
C ARG A 81 7.67 7.15 7.18
N GLN A 82 8.78 7.25 7.90
CA GLN A 82 9.05 8.41 8.74
C GLN A 82 9.18 9.69 7.91
N GLU A 83 9.92 9.64 6.80
CA GLU A 83 10.13 10.80 5.93
C GLU A 83 8.85 11.29 5.26
N ILE A 84 8.01 10.38 4.75
CA ILE A 84 6.86 10.75 3.92
C ILE A 84 5.54 10.79 4.70
N LEU A 85 5.36 9.85 5.63
CA LEU A 85 4.13 9.72 6.43
C LEU A 85 4.28 10.29 7.84
N GLY A 86 5.50 10.62 8.28
CA GLY A 86 5.75 11.22 9.61
C GLY A 86 5.78 10.22 10.77
N HIS A 87 5.71 8.92 10.47
CA HIS A 87 5.65 7.87 11.49
C HIS A 87 6.53 6.67 11.12
N TYR A 88 7.21 6.10 12.12
CA TYR A 88 7.90 4.81 11.97
C TYR A 88 6.93 3.63 11.85
N TYR A 89 5.86 3.69 12.66
CA TYR A 89 4.76 2.73 12.70
C TYR A 89 3.44 3.49 12.67
N ILE A 90 2.48 3.00 11.89
CA ILE A 90 1.15 3.60 11.79
C ILE A 90 0.14 2.58 12.29
N GLU A 91 -0.69 2.99 13.25
CA GLU A 91 -1.81 2.15 13.68
C GLU A 91 -2.84 2.02 12.55
N ARG A 92 -3.43 0.83 12.44
CA ARG A 92 -4.47 0.54 11.42
C ARG A 92 -5.58 1.59 11.38
N ALA A 93 -6.01 2.10 12.54
CA ALA A 93 -7.06 3.09 12.65
C ALA A 93 -6.68 4.47 12.08
N SER A 94 -5.38 4.80 12.09
CA SER A 94 -4.83 6.08 11.62
C SER A 94 -4.59 6.11 10.11
N LEU A 95 -4.69 4.97 9.42
CA LEU A 95 -4.54 4.90 7.96
C LEU A 95 -5.53 5.82 7.21
N ARG A 96 -6.72 6.02 7.77
CA ARG A 96 -7.75 6.91 7.21
C ARG A 96 -7.35 8.39 7.18
N ASP A 97 -6.37 8.78 8.00
CA ASP A 97 -5.90 10.16 8.14
C ASP A 97 -4.83 10.50 7.08
N LEU A 98 -4.30 9.49 6.39
CA LEU A 98 -3.36 9.65 5.30
C LEU A 98 -4.06 10.13 4.02
N THR A 99 -3.51 11.16 3.38
CA THR A 99 -3.98 11.54 2.05
C THR A 99 -3.49 10.56 0.99
N TRP A 100 -4.27 10.38 -0.08
CA TRP A 100 -3.84 9.52 -1.19
C TRP A 100 -2.58 10.05 -1.90
N LYS A 101 -2.34 11.36 -1.81
CA LYS A 101 -1.07 11.98 -2.24
C LYS A 101 0.11 11.47 -1.41
N GLN A 102 0.02 11.46 -0.09
CA GLN A 102 1.07 10.93 0.80
C GLN A 102 1.32 9.44 0.55
N ILE A 103 0.25 8.65 0.41
CA ILE A 103 0.35 7.22 0.08
C ILE A 103 1.09 7.04 -1.25
N LYS A 104 0.78 7.85 -2.27
CA LYS A 104 1.50 7.81 -3.56
C LYS A 104 2.98 8.17 -3.42
N GLN A 105 3.30 9.23 -2.67
CA GLN A 105 4.69 9.63 -2.43
C GLN A 105 5.47 8.53 -1.71
N PHE A 106 4.83 7.83 -0.77
CA PHE A 106 5.44 6.71 -0.05
C PHE A 106 5.68 5.51 -0.99
N ILE A 107 4.71 5.19 -1.85
CA ILE A 107 4.87 4.17 -2.89
C ILE A 107 6.06 4.50 -3.81
N ASP A 108 6.18 5.75 -4.24
CA ASP A 108 7.27 6.18 -5.13
C ASP A 108 8.63 6.12 -4.42
N LYS A 109 8.70 6.60 -3.17
CA LYS A 109 9.92 6.59 -2.37
C LYS A 109 10.45 5.17 -2.12
N THR A 110 9.55 4.21 -1.92
CA THR A 110 9.92 2.83 -1.59
C THR A 110 10.31 1.99 -2.80
N ASN A 111 9.97 2.43 -4.01
CA ASN A 111 10.19 1.70 -5.26
C ASN A 111 9.64 0.24 -5.23
N LYS A 112 8.69 -0.06 -4.33
CA LYS A 112 8.28 -1.45 -4.03
C LYS A 112 7.74 -2.19 -5.26
N PHE A 113 7.05 -1.48 -6.15
CA PHE A 113 6.31 -2.07 -7.27
C PHE A 113 6.88 -1.71 -8.65
N ASN A 114 8.07 -1.11 -8.70
CA ASN A 114 8.73 -0.89 -9.99
C ASN A 114 9.49 -2.17 -10.36
N ASN A 115 8.80 -3.03 -11.12
CA ASN A 115 9.38 -4.19 -11.79
C ASN A 115 10.10 -3.76 -13.07
N ASP A 116 11.15 -2.94 -12.95
CA ASP A 116 12.16 -2.78 -14.02
C ASP A 116 13.28 -3.83 -13.91
N ILE A 117 13.07 -4.91 -13.14
CA ILE A 117 14.03 -6.02 -13.02
C ILE A 117 13.27 -7.34 -13.01
N TYR A 118 13.01 -7.87 -14.21
CA TYR A 118 13.04 -9.30 -14.53
C TYR A 118 13.35 -9.42 -16.04
N PHE A 119 14.64 -9.35 -16.38
CA PHE A 119 15.21 -9.98 -17.57
C PHE A 119 15.85 -11.29 -17.10
#